data_AF-A0A2V7YCG7-F1
#
_entry.id   AF-A0A2V7YCG7-F1
#
_cell.length_a   1.000
_cell.length_b   1.000
_cell.length_c   1.000
_cell.angle_alpha   90.00
_cell.angle_beta   90.00
_cell.angle_gamma   90.00
#
_symmetry.space_group_name_H-M   'P 1'
#
loop_
_entity.id
_entity.type
_entity.pdbx_description
1 polymer ?
#
loop_
_entity_poly.entity_id
_entity_poly.type
_entity_poly.pdbx_seq_one_letter_code
_entity_poly.pdbx_strand_id
1 'polypeptide(L)'
;MSRIMTSVAALLFIAIQSNADQTLQPSIVYDGAGFDDIAGGLRRGSTYLGTLRLQLTYQRMSGLSAFVAVLNKHGGSPSDFAGDAQGVSSLSAPNQWRLEEAWLQQNFFNSQLSILIGRYDLNSEFYRLQSAGVFLNSSFGVGPEFSQSGRNGPSIYPNTTFGVRIGYRPVKSVVMRAAVFDGLVLGEIAYLYRPSGREPPRDIRFRLGRLAALPPYKAKVSLGAWHYTNSGQSSGIYVLGDQTIYENGARRLAAFGELGVGDARADRFARYAGTGVVMTAPFKSRDQDELRLAVAAARDSGQYNIQ
;
A
#
# COMPACT_ATOMS: atom_id res chain seq x y z
N MET A 1 4.42 33.55 -3.72
CA MET A 1 5.29 32.87 -2.73
C MET A 1 5.20 31.38 -2.98
N SER A 2 6.24 30.75 -3.53
CA SER A 2 6.28 29.31 -3.81
C SER A 2 6.37 28.54 -2.50
N ARG A 3 5.28 27.89 -2.08
CA ARG A 3 5.29 27.02 -0.90
C ARG A 3 5.75 25.63 -1.33
N ILE A 4 6.97 25.31 -0.92
CA ILE A 4 7.60 24.01 -1.11
C ILE A 4 6.82 22.98 -0.30
N MET A 5 6.47 21.86 -0.94
CA MET A 5 5.89 20.71 -0.26
C MET A 5 7.01 20.00 0.53
N THR A 6 7.07 20.24 1.83
CA THR A 6 8.00 19.55 2.74
C THR A 6 7.23 18.46 3.45
N SER A 7 7.47 17.20 3.10
CA SER A 7 7.07 16.08 3.95
C SER A 7 8.20 15.81 4.95
N VAL A 8 7.91 15.90 6.24
CA VAL A 8 8.84 15.58 7.32
C VAL A 8 8.31 14.31 7.99
N ALA A 9 9.06 13.21 7.85
CA ALA A 9 8.87 12.01 8.66
C ALA A 9 9.84 12.08 9.84
N ALA A 10 9.32 12.13 11.07
CA ALA A 10 10.11 11.99 12.28
C ALA A 10 9.89 10.58 12.83
N LEU A 11 10.99 9.86 13.11
CA LEU A 11 10.97 8.46 13.56
C LEU A 11 11.79 8.34 14.86
N LEU A 12 11.19 7.72 15.89
CA LEU A 12 11.86 7.40 17.14
C LEU A 12 11.86 5.88 17.34
N PHE A 13 13.04 5.31 17.60
CA PHE A 13 13.23 3.89 17.86
C PHE A 13 13.38 3.64 19.37
N ILE A 14 12.64 2.67 19.90
CA ILE A 14 12.94 2.07 21.19
C ILE A 14 12.86 0.56 21.01
N ALA A 15 13.99 -0.14 20.88
CA ALA A 15 13.98 -1.60 20.93
C ALA A 15 13.91 -2.03 22.40
N ILE A 16 12.81 -2.64 22.82
CA ILE A 16 12.63 -3.15 24.20
C ILE A 16 12.49 -4.66 24.09
N GLN A 17 13.58 -5.37 24.38
CA GLN A 17 13.75 -6.83 24.45
C GLN A 17 13.77 -7.63 23.14
N SER A 18 14.97 -8.14 22.85
CA SER A 18 15.19 -9.36 22.06
C SER A 18 15.74 -10.45 22.98
N ASN A 19 15.09 -11.61 23.04
CA ASN A 19 15.70 -12.84 23.55
C ASN A 19 16.01 -13.76 22.36
N ALA A 20 16.84 -14.80 22.55
CA ALA A 20 17.27 -15.67 21.45
C ALA A 20 16.09 -16.25 20.61
N ASP A 21 14.95 -16.52 21.25
CA ASP A 21 13.80 -17.20 20.62
C ASP A 21 12.70 -16.28 20.07
N GLN A 22 12.68 -15.01 20.49
CA GLN A 22 11.60 -14.08 20.16
C GLN A 22 12.06 -12.62 20.14
N THR A 23 11.44 -11.84 19.26
CA THR A 23 11.67 -10.40 19.11
C THR A 23 10.37 -9.65 19.31
N LEU A 24 10.41 -8.61 20.14
CA LEU A 24 9.35 -7.63 20.27
C LEU A 24 9.88 -6.28 19.80
N GLN A 25 9.23 -5.67 18.82
CA GLN A 25 9.68 -4.44 18.19
C GLN A 25 8.53 -3.43 18.16
N PRO A 26 8.49 -2.47 19.11
CA PRO A 26 7.60 -1.33 18.99
C PRO A 26 8.18 -0.33 17.99
N SER A 27 7.29 0.36 17.26
CA SER A 27 7.68 1.45 16.36
C SER A 27 6.61 2.54 16.34
N ILE A 28 7.07 3.79 16.26
CA ILE A 28 6.21 4.97 16.12
C ILE A 28 6.52 5.60 14.77
N VAL A 29 5.50 5.79 13.94
CA VAL A 29 5.64 6.39 12.61
C VAL A 29 4.73 7.61 12.53
N TYR A 30 5.30 8.75 12.13
CA TYR A 30 4.54 9.96 11.84
C TYR A 30 4.73 10.37 10.38
N ASP A 31 3.63 10.45 9.64
CA ASP A 31 3.60 11.01 8.29
C ASP A 31 2.84 12.33 8.31
N GLY A 32 3.34 13.32 7.56
CA GLY A 32 2.76 14.65 7.46
C GLY A 32 2.89 15.23 6.06
N ALA A 33 1.83 15.89 5.59
CA ALA A 33 1.81 16.52 4.27
C ALA A 33 0.96 17.80 4.28
N GLY A 34 1.50 18.85 3.65
CA GLY A 34 0.79 20.10 3.36
C GLY A 34 0.37 20.16 1.90
N PHE A 35 -0.83 20.65 1.64
CA PHE A 35 -1.42 20.78 0.31
C PHE A 35 -1.94 22.19 0.09
N ASP A 36 -1.87 22.64 -1.16
CA ASP A 36 -2.39 23.94 -1.59
C ASP A 36 -2.96 23.80 -3.01
N ASP A 37 -4.22 24.19 -3.20
CA ASP A 37 -4.83 24.32 -4.52
C ASP A 37 -4.64 25.74 -5.05
N ILE A 38 -3.61 25.85 -5.89
CA ILE A 38 -3.16 27.11 -6.46
C ILE A 38 -3.94 27.52 -7.72
N ALA A 39 -4.59 26.57 -8.40
CA ALA A 39 -5.33 26.79 -9.64
C ALA A 39 -6.23 25.58 -9.99
N GLY A 40 -7.46 25.86 -10.44
CA GLY A 40 -8.45 24.82 -10.75
C GLY A 40 -9.26 24.44 -9.51
N GLY A 41 -9.59 23.15 -9.40
CA GLY A 41 -10.35 22.57 -8.30
C GLY A 41 -11.78 23.10 -8.15
N LEU A 42 -12.43 22.74 -7.04
CA LEU A 42 -13.72 23.32 -6.66
C LEU A 42 -13.54 24.72 -6.07
N ARG A 43 -12.45 24.94 -5.33
CA ARG A 43 -12.08 26.23 -4.74
C ARG A 43 -10.61 26.25 -4.35
N ARG A 44 -10.02 27.45 -4.28
CA ARG A 44 -8.69 27.62 -3.69
C ARG A 44 -8.71 27.30 -2.20
N GLY A 45 -7.67 26.64 -1.71
CA GLY A 45 -7.54 26.31 -0.30
C GLY A 45 -6.21 25.63 -0.01
N SER A 46 -5.77 25.75 1.25
CA SER A 46 -4.60 25.03 1.73
C SER A 46 -4.98 24.23 2.96
N THR A 47 -4.33 23.08 3.15
CA THR A 47 -4.51 22.29 4.36
C THR A 47 -3.24 21.53 4.73
N TYR A 48 -3.23 21.01 5.94
CA TYR A 48 -2.24 20.08 6.43
C TYR A 48 -2.97 18.86 6.98
N LEU A 49 -2.44 17.67 6.73
CA LEU A 49 -2.87 16.44 7.38
C LEU A 49 -1.67 15.62 7.84
N GLY A 50 -1.90 14.83 8.89
CA GLY A 50 -0.90 13.90 9.38
C GLY A 50 -1.50 12.65 9.98
N THR A 51 -0.67 11.62 10.07
CA THR A 51 -1.01 10.33 10.66
C THR A 51 0.08 9.94 11.65
N LEU A 52 -0.32 9.59 12.87
CA LEU A 52 0.53 8.95 13.86
C LEU A 52 0.14 7.46 13.94
N ARG A 53 1.08 6.56 13.68
CA ARG A 53 0.91 5.11 13.87
C ARG A 53 1.78 4.64 15.03
N LEU A 54 1.14 4.00 16.00
CA LEU A 54 1.79 3.26 17.08
C LEU A 54 1.71 1.78 16.74
N GLN A 55 2.85 1.13 16.60
CA GLN A 55 2.93 -0.25 16.11
C GLN A 55 3.70 -1.13 17.08
N LEU A 56 3.30 -2.39 17.16
CA LEU A 56 3.99 -3.43 17.90
C LEU A 56 4.09 -4.67 17.02
N THR A 57 5.31 -5.10 16.72
CA THR A 57 5.59 -6.33 15.98
C THR A 57 6.15 -7.37 16.94
N TYR A 58 5.59 -8.57 16.91
CA TYR A 58 6.11 -9.73 17.65
C TYR A 58 6.46 -10.84 16.67
N GLN A 59 7.61 -11.45 16.84
CA GLN A 59 8.06 -12.59 16.04
C GLN A 59 8.70 -13.65 16.94
N ARG A 60 8.43 -14.92 16.64
CA ARG A 60 9.00 -16.08 17.34
C ARG A 60 9.63 -17.04 16.34
N MET A 61 10.72 -17.69 16.73
CA MET A 61 11.42 -18.68 15.90
C MET A 61 10.54 -19.84 15.40
N SER A 62 9.46 -20.16 16.11
CA SER A 62 8.47 -21.16 15.70
C SER A 62 7.66 -20.78 14.45
N GLY A 63 7.91 -19.59 13.88
CA GLY A 63 7.17 -19.07 12.73
C GLY A 63 5.91 -18.28 13.09
N LEU A 64 5.59 -18.17 14.40
CA LEU A 64 4.50 -17.33 14.90
C LEU A 64 4.89 -15.84 14.81
N SER A 65 3.95 -15.01 14.40
CA SER A 65 4.09 -13.56 14.39
C SER A 65 2.76 -12.89 14.77
N ALA A 66 2.85 -11.76 15.43
CA ALA A 66 1.71 -10.91 15.75
C ALA A 66 2.03 -9.45 15.41
N PHE A 67 1.01 -8.69 15.09
CA PHE A 67 1.15 -7.26 14.83
C PHE A 67 -0.08 -6.51 15.29
N VAL A 68 0.16 -5.36 15.89
CA VAL A 68 -0.88 -4.40 16.28
C VAL A 68 -0.46 -3.03 15.78
N ALA A 69 -1.36 -2.31 15.13
CA ALA A 69 -1.19 -0.92 14.73
C ALA A 69 -2.41 -0.09 15.13
N VAL A 70 -2.15 0.98 15.88
CA VAL A 70 -3.14 2.00 16.23
C VAL A 70 -2.79 3.28 15.48
N LEU A 71 -3.76 3.80 14.75
CA LEU A 71 -3.65 5.00 13.93
C LEU A 71 -4.39 6.15 14.61
N ASN A 72 -3.75 7.31 14.70
CA ASN A 72 -4.41 8.59 14.87
C ASN A 72 -4.24 9.40 13.61
N LYS A 73 -5.33 9.97 13.10
CA LYS A 73 -5.29 10.95 12.00
C LYS A 73 -5.79 12.30 12.50
N HIS A 74 -5.14 13.36 12.04
CA HIS A 74 -5.49 14.75 12.32
C HIS A 74 -5.28 15.65 11.10
N GLY A 75 -5.79 16.88 11.17
CA GLY A 75 -5.72 17.87 10.10
C GLY A 75 -6.92 17.83 9.14
N GLY A 76 -6.79 18.48 7.99
CA GLY A 76 -7.86 18.58 6.99
C GLY A 76 -7.82 17.47 5.93
N SER A 77 -8.51 17.72 4.82
CA SER A 77 -8.57 16.85 3.65
C SER A 77 -8.39 17.71 2.40
N PRO A 78 -7.35 17.46 1.57
CA PRO A 78 -7.15 18.22 0.33
C PRO A 78 -8.27 18.02 -0.70
N SER A 79 -8.97 16.89 -0.62
CA SER A 79 -10.10 16.59 -1.51
C SER A 79 -11.29 17.53 -1.30
N ASP A 80 -11.40 18.18 -0.14
CA ASP A 80 -12.50 19.11 0.19
C ASP A 80 -12.47 20.41 -0.66
N PHE A 81 -11.34 20.69 -1.30
CA PHE A 81 -11.18 21.84 -2.19
C PHE A 81 -10.75 21.44 -3.60
N ALA A 82 -10.05 20.31 -3.77
CA ALA A 82 -9.73 19.78 -5.09
C ALA A 82 -10.95 19.21 -5.83
N GLY A 83 -11.92 18.61 -5.11
CA GLY A 83 -13.07 17.93 -5.69
C GLY A 83 -12.72 16.71 -6.53
N ASP A 84 -11.64 16.04 -6.17
CA ASP A 84 -11.12 14.92 -6.93
C ASP A 84 -11.87 13.61 -6.62
N ALA A 85 -11.78 12.66 -7.54
CA ALA A 85 -12.42 11.36 -7.38
C ALA A 85 -11.44 10.22 -7.07
N GLN A 86 -10.13 10.45 -7.17
CA GLN A 86 -9.10 9.39 -7.03
C GLN A 86 -8.21 9.56 -5.79
N GLY A 87 -8.50 10.51 -4.92
CA GLY A 87 -7.74 10.88 -3.72
C GLY A 87 -6.47 11.68 -4.04
N VAL A 88 -6.41 12.96 -3.66
CA VAL A 88 -5.15 13.75 -3.72
C VAL A 88 -4.06 13.17 -2.80
N SER A 89 -4.45 12.57 -1.67
CA SER A 89 -3.53 12.05 -0.65
C SER A 89 -3.98 10.70 -0.12
N SER A 90 -3.07 9.72 -0.13
CA SER A 90 -3.20 8.39 0.46
C SER A 90 -3.15 8.42 2.00
N LEU A 91 -2.78 9.57 2.58
CA LEU A 91 -2.87 9.79 4.03
C LEU A 91 -4.28 10.23 4.47
N SER A 92 -5.15 10.61 3.53
CA SER A 92 -6.50 11.09 3.84
C SER A 92 -7.33 10.03 4.55
N ALA A 93 -7.90 10.41 5.69
CA ALA A 93 -8.81 9.61 6.50
C ALA A 93 -9.66 10.54 7.38
N PRO A 94 -10.73 10.04 8.02
CA PRO A 94 -11.43 10.78 9.07
C PRO A 94 -10.54 11.04 10.29
N ASN A 95 -10.71 12.20 10.95
CA ASN A 95 -9.95 12.55 12.16
C ASN A 95 -10.41 11.73 13.36
N GLN A 96 -9.68 10.66 13.68
CA GLN A 96 -10.01 9.79 14.81
C GLN A 96 -8.82 8.89 15.17
N TRP A 97 -8.87 8.36 16.38
CA TRP A 97 -8.10 7.17 16.76
C TRP A 97 -8.81 5.92 16.24
N ARG A 98 -8.03 4.96 15.72
CA ARG A 98 -8.57 3.72 15.18
C ARG A 98 -7.55 2.59 15.31
N LEU A 99 -8.04 1.40 15.62
CA LEU A 99 -7.27 0.17 15.45
C LEU A 99 -7.15 -0.14 13.96
N GLU A 100 -5.97 0.03 13.38
CA GLU A 100 -5.70 -0.14 11.95
C GLU A 100 -5.44 -1.61 11.63
N GLU A 101 -4.55 -2.29 12.34
CA GLU A 101 -4.29 -3.71 12.17
C GLU A 101 -4.18 -4.41 13.52
N ALA A 102 -4.65 -5.65 13.58
CA ALA A 102 -4.50 -6.54 14.72
C ALA A 102 -4.65 -7.99 14.25
N TRP A 103 -3.53 -8.68 14.06
CA TRP A 103 -3.54 -10.02 13.48
C TRP A 103 -2.45 -10.93 14.04
N LEU A 104 -2.69 -12.22 13.88
CA LEU A 104 -1.75 -13.31 14.15
C LEU A 104 -1.44 -14.03 12.83
N GLN A 105 -0.18 -14.42 12.65
CA GLN A 105 0.27 -15.21 11.52
C GLN A 105 1.11 -16.39 11.99
N GLN A 106 0.85 -17.57 11.44
CA GLN A 106 1.71 -18.74 11.58
C GLN A 106 2.32 -19.10 10.24
N ASN A 107 3.65 -19.24 10.22
CA ASN A 107 4.41 -19.74 9.08
C ASN A 107 4.73 -21.23 9.28
N PHE A 108 4.67 -22.00 8.19
CA PHE A 108 4.96 -23.44 8.17
C PHE A 108 5.99 -23.74 7.07
N PHE A 109 6.68 -24.87 7.18
CA PHE A 109 7.58 -25.39 6.15
C PHE A 109 8.62 -24.36 5.67
N ASN A 110 9.38 -23.76 6.59
CA ASN A 110 10.33 -22.68 6.28
C ASN A 110 9.69 -21.49 5.53
N SER A 111 8.50 -21.10 5.96
CA SER A 111 7.69 -20.01 5.39
C SER A 111 7.22 -20.24 3.94
N GLN A 112 7.16 -21.49 3.48
CA GLN A 112 6.48 -21.84 2.23
C GLN A 112 4.97 -21.66 2.33
N LEU A 113 4.38 -21.98 3.49
CA LEU A 113 2.96 -21.76 3.77
C LEU A 113 2.83 -20.77 4.93
N SER A 114 1.85 -19.88 4.83
CA SER A 114 1.52 -18.93 5.89
C SER A 114 0.01 -18.78 6.01
N ILE A 115 -0.49 -18.71 7.24
CA ILE A 115 -1.91 -18.44 7.53
C ILE A 115 -1.96 -17.23 8.44
N LEU A 116 -2.77 -16.23 8.11
CA LEU A 116 -3.02 -15.05 8.94
C LEU A 116 -4.50 -14.94 9.25
N ILE A 117 -4.79 -14.52 10.47
CA ILE A 117 -6.13 -14.25 10.97
C ILE A 117 -6.14 -12.95 11.77
N GLY A 118 -7.12 -12.08 11.51
CA GLY A 118 -7.29 -10.84 12.25
C GLY A 118 -7.72 -9.66 11.38
N ARG A 119 -7.69 -8.46 11.97
CA ARG A 119 -7.92 -7.19 11.26
C ARG A 119 -6.68 -6.85 10.43
N TYR A 120 -6.86 -6.73 9.11
CA TYR A 120 -5.73 -6.83 8.18
C TYR A 120 -5.92 -5.93 6.95
N ASP A 121 -4.92 -5.10 6.62
CA ASP A 121 -4.93 -4.31 5.38
C ASP A 121 -4.45 -5.17 4.20
N LEU A 122 -5.35 -5.44 3.25
CA LEU A 122 -5.01 -6.25 2.08
C LEU A 122 -3.96 -5.58 1.18
N ASN A 123 -3.88 -4.24 1.12
CA ASN A 123 -2.93 -3.52 0.27
C ASN A 123 -1.47 -3.69 0.74
N SER A 124 -1.28 -4.20 1.96
CA SER A 124 0.06 -4.61 2.41
C SER A 124 0.65 -5.77 1.60
N GLU A 125 -0.17 -6.61 0.95
CA GLU A 125 0.31 -7.77 0.18
C GLU A 125 -0.32 -7.96 -1.19
N PHE A 126 -1.61 -7.64 -1.33
CA PHE A 126 -2.39 -7.70 -2.56
C PHE A 126 -2.42 -6.33 -3.23
N TYR A 127 -2.50 -6.31 -4.56
CA TYR A 127 -2.58 -5.06 -5.32
C TYR A 127 -1.47 -4.07 -4.91
N ARG A 128 -0.23 -4.57 -4.78
CA ARG A 128 0.90 -3.80 -4.22
C ARG A 128 2.09 -3.77 -5.16
N LEU A 129 2.60 -2.55 -5.42
CA LEU A 129 3.87 -2.30 -6.07
C LEU A 129 4.81 -1.50 -5.15
N GLN A 130 6.10 -1.88 -5.13
CA GLN A 130 7.08 -1.23 -4.26
C GLN A 130 7.40 0.18 -4.76
N SER A 131 7.52 0.34 -6.06
CA SER A 131 7.82 1.62 -6.71
C SER A 131 6.62 2.57 -6.72
N ALA A 132 5.39 2.07 -6.62
CA ALA A 132 4.17 2.90 -6.55
C ALA A 132 3.85 3.39 -5.12
N GLY A 133 4.19 2.60 -4.09
CA GLY A 133 3.90 2.92 -2.68
C GLY A 133 4.64 4.15 -2.10
N VAL A 134 5.32 4.91 -2.96
CA VAL A 134 6.04 6.13 -2.61
C VAL A 134 5.31 7.40 -3.06
N PHE A 135 4.27 7.27 -3.86
CA PHE A 135 3.47 8.38 -4.32
C PHE A 135 2.43 8.76 -3.27
N LEU A 136 2.17 10.07 -3.13
CA LEU A 136 1.15 10.56 -2.20
C LEU A 136 -0.26 10.40 -2.78
N ASN A 137 -0.43 10.46 -4.10
CA ASN A 137 -1.75 10.35 -4.70
C ASN A 137 -2.30 8.92 -4.53
N SER A 138 -3.57 8.79 -4.14
CA SER A 138 -4.16 7.49 -3.78
C SER A 138 -4.36 6.56 -4.98
N SER A 139 -4.35 7.06 -6.21
CA SER A 139 -4.42 6.24 -7.42
C SER A 139 -3.31 5.19 -7.49
N PHE A 140 -2.10 5.52 -7.00
CA PHE A 140 -0.92 4.63 -7.05
C PHE A 140 -0.84 3.65 -5.86
N GLY A 141 -1.96 3.47 -5.15
CA GLY A 141 -2.16 2.41 -4.16
C GLY A 141 -3.02 1.29 -4.74
N VAL A 142 -4.24 1.13 -4.24
CA VAL A 142 -5.25 0.26 -4.85
C VAL A 142 -6.08 1.09 -5.83
N GLY A 143 -6.10 0.66 -7.10
CA GLY A 143 -6.83 1.34 -8.16
C GLY A 143 -8.30 1.61 -7.80
N PRO A 144 -8.89 2.76 -8.23
CA PRO A 144 -10.27 3.14 -7.90
C PRO A 144 -11.34 2.12 -8.27
N GLU A 145 -11.10 1.29 -9.29
CA GLU A 145 -11.98 0.20 -9.71
C GLU A 145 -12.11 -0.91 -8.65
N PHE A 146 -11.17 -0.98 -7.70
CA PHE A 146 -11.24 -1.89 -6.56
C PHE A 146 -11.38 -1.14 -5.24
N SER A 147 -10.64 -0.06 -5.01
CA SER A 147 -10.68 0.68 -3.74
C SER A 147 -12.02 1.38 -3.47
N GLN A 148 -12.80 1.68 -4.51
CA GLN A 148 -14.15 2.25 -4.40
C GLN A 148 -15.24 1.26 -4.83
N SER A 149 -14.90 -0.04 -4.87
CA SER A 149 -15.85 -1.10 -5.22
C SER A 149 -16.61 -1.63 -4.01
N GLY A 150 -17.79 -2.16 -4.27
CA GLY A 150 -18.63 -2.73 -3.23
C GLY A 150 -19.14 -1.70 -2.21
N ARG A 151 -20.16 -2.10 -1.44
CA ARG A 151 -20.88 -1.15 -0.57
C ARG A 151 -20.02 -0.51 0.52
N ASN A 152 -19.10 -1.29 1.10
CA ASN A 152 -18.25 -0.87 2.22
C ASN A 152 -16.78 -0.69 1.81
N GLY A 153 -16.44 -0.87 0.53
CA GLY A 153 -15.05 -0.93 0.09
C GLY A 153 -14.35 -2.24 0.48
N PRO A 154 -13.11 -2.46 0.00
CA PRO A 154 -12.26 -3.53 0.46
C PRO A 154 -11.62 -3.20 1.82
N SER A 155 -10.99 -4.21 2.45
CA SER A 155 -10.22 -4.04 3.68
C SER A 155 -8.88 -3.34 3.41
N ILE A 156 -8.90 -2.01 3.23
CA ILE A 156 -7.73 -1.17 2.94
C ILE A 156 -7.65 0.01 3.90
N TYR A 157 -6.46 0.61 4.07
CA TYR A 157 -6.31 1.85 4.84
C TYR A 157 -7.38 2.90 4.48
N PRO A 158 -8.01 3.58 5.46
CA PRO A 158 -7.95 3.37 6.92
C PRO A 158 -9.06 2.44 7.46
N ASN A 159 -9.83 1.81 6.57
CA ASN A 159 -11.00 0.96 6.86
C ASN A 159 -10.66 -0.52 6.69
N THR A 160 -9.83 -1.06 7.58
CA THR A 160 -9.54 -2.50 7.60
C THR A 160 -10.66 -3.28 8.31
N THR A 161 -10.85 -4.53 7.92
CA THR A 161 -11.82 -5.47 8.51
C THR A 161 -11.13 -6.77 8.89
N PHE A 162 -11.85 -7.61 9.63
CA PHE A 162 -11.38 -8.95 9.97
C PHE A 162 -11.32 -9.83 8.72
N GLY A 163 -10.26 -10.62 8.58
CA GLY A 163 -10.12 -11.58 7.50
C GLY A 163 -9.19 -12.73 7.84
N VAL A 164 -9.21 -13.72 6.94
CA VAL A 164 -8.28 -14.85 6.93
C VAL A 164 -7.55 -14.84 5.60
N ARG A 165 -6.22 -14.95 5.66
CA ARG A 165 -5.36 -14.98 4.48
C ARG A 165 -4.58 -16.28 4.49
N ILE A 166 -4.36 -16.88 3.33
CA ILE A 166 -3.44 -17.99 3.08
C ILE A 166 -2.43 -17.54 2.04
N GLY A 167 -1.14 -17.75 2.31
CA GLY A 167 -0.06 -17.42 1.40
C GLY A 167 0.84 -18.64 1.18
N TYR A 168 1.11 -18.97 -0.07
CA TYR A 168 1.88 -20.13 -0.50
C TYR A 168 3.02 -19.72 -1.45
N ARG A 169 4.21 -20.28 -1.22
CA ARG A 169 5.43 -20.03 -2.01
C ARG A 169 5.96 -21.36 -2.54
N PRO A 170 5.47 -21.85 -3.69
CA PRO A 170 5.94 -23.13 -4.25
C PRO A 170 7.44 -23.10 -4.57
N VAL A 171 7.94 -21.93 -4.98
CA VAL A 171 9.35 -21.64 -5.20
C VAL A 171 9.67 -20.21 -4.74
N LYS A 172 10.94 -19.86 -4.57
CA LYS A 172 11.37 -18.54 -4.05
C LYS A 172 10.89 -17.34 -4.90
N SER A 173 10.68 -17.56 -6.20
CA SER A 173 10.26 -16.54 -7.17
C SER A 173 8.74 -16.44 -7.36
N VAL A 174 7.93 -17.31 -6.74
CA VAL A 174 6.47 -17.30 -6.92
C VAL A 174 5.79 -17.17 -5.57
N VAL A 175 4.79 -16.30 -5.51
CA VAL A 175 3.91 -16.18 -4.34
C VAL A 175 2.47 -16.24 -4.82
N MET A 176 1.70 -17.14 -4.22
CA MET A 176 0.26 -17.26 -4.40
C MET A 176 -0.41 -16.88 -3.08
N ARG A 177 -1.49 -16.09 -3.15
CA ARG A 177 -2.25 -15.69 -1.98
C ARG A 177 -3.74 -15.78 -2.26
N ALA A 178 -4.49 -16.13 -1.23
CA ALA A 178 -5.93 -16.02 -1.20
C ALA A 178 -6.34 -15.42 0.15
N ALA A 179 -7.41 -14.64 0.18
CA ALA A 179 -7.97 -14.10 1.40
C ALA A 179 -9.49 -14.01 1.32
N VAL A 180 -10.11 -14.08 2.50
CA VAL A 180 -11.53 -13.82 2.72
C VAL A 180 -11.63 -12.77 3.81
N PHE A 181 -12.43 -11.74 3.54
CA PHE A 181 -12.81 -10.66 4.43
C PHE A 181 -14.33 -10.61 4.54
N ASP A 182 -14.86 -9.73 5.39
CA ASP A 182 -16.30 -9.50 5.50
C ASP A 182 -16.93 -9.14 4.13
N GLY A 183 -17.57 -10.12 3.51
CA GLY A 183 -18.24 -10.00 2.21
C GLY A 183 -17.33 -9.96 0.97
N LEU A 184 -16.02 -10.21 1.09
CA LEU A 184 -15.05 -10.11 -0.01
C LEU A 184 -14.12 -11.33 -0.05
N VAL A 185 -13.96 -11.94 -1.22
CA VAL A 185 -12.94 -12.95 -1.51
C VAL A 185 -11.97 -12.43 -2.57
N LEU A 186 -10.68 -12.71 -2.42
CA LEU A 186 -9.67 -12.34 -3.42
C LEU A 186 -8.50 -13.31 -3.46
N GLY A 187 -7.82 -13.31 -4.61
CA GLY A 187 -6.57 -14.03 -4.82
C GLY A 187 -5.58 -13.23 -5.66
N GLU A 188 -4.29 -13.47 -5.45
CA GLU A 188 -3.19 -12.92 -6.27
C GLU A 188 -2.13 -14.01 -6.49
N ILE A 189 -1.65 -14.13 -7.72
CA ILE A 189 -0.41 -14.82 -8.05
C ILE A 189 0.62 -13.79 -8.51
N ALA A 190 1.84 -13.89 -7.99
CA ALA A 190 2.93 -12.99 -8.32
C ALA A 190 4.22 -13.76 -8.63
N TYR A 191 4.87 -13.40 -9.74
CA TYR A 191 6.26 -13.71 -10.01
C TYR A 191 7.14 -12.57 -9.50
N LEU A 192 8.25 -12.91 -8.85
CA LEU A 192 9.16 -11.99 -8.17
C LEU A 192 10.60 -12.36 -8.51
N TYR A 193 11.31 -11.46 -9.19
CA TYR A 193 12.74 -11.59 -9.41
C TYR A 193 13.52 -10.93 -8.27
N ARG A 194 14.32 -11.76 -7.59
CA ARG A 194 15.19 -11.36 -6.48
C ARG A 194 16.58 -11.93 -6.74
N PRO A 195 17.54 -11.11 -7.18
CA PRO A 195 18.92 -11.56 -7.31
C PRO A 195 19.43 -12.12 -5.98
N SER A 196 20.29 -13.12 -6.04
CA SER A 196 20.98 -13.66 -4.86
C SER A 196 21.85 -12.57 -4.22
N GLY A 197 21.48 -12.17 -3.01
CA GLY A 197 22.14 -11.11 -2.26
C GLY A 197 21.11 -10.43 -1.36
N ARG A 198 21.20 -10.64 -0.04
CA ARG A 198 20.37 -9.91 0.92
C ARG A 198 21.00 -8.54 1.15
N GLU A 199 20.84 -7.63 0.19
CA GLU A 199 21.04 -6.23 0.55
C GLU A 199 19.88 -5.82 1.47
N PRO A 200 20.16 -5.28 2.67
CA PRO A 200 19.11 -4.71 3.49
C PRO A 200 18.39 -3.65 2.66
N PRO A 201 17.04 -3.55 2.76
CA PRO A 201 16.29 -2.57 1.97
C PRO A 201 16.87 -1.17 2.19
N ARG A 202 17.26 -0.46 1.12
CA ARG A 202 17.83 0.89 1.27
C ARG A 202 16.80 1.88 1.83
N ASP A 203 15.58 1.72 1.37
CA ASP A 203 14.42 2.46 1.87
C ASP A 203 14.02 1.99 3.28
N ILE A 204 14.03 2.93 4.21
CA ILE A 204 13.74 2.71 5.63
C ILE A 204 12.32 2.18 5.87
N ARG A 205 11.36 2.45 4.98
CA ARG A 205 9.98 1.96 5.10
C ARG A 205 9.90 0.44 5.07
N PHE A 206 10.80 -0.21 4.34
CA PHE A 206 10.93 -1.66 4.29
C PHE A 206 11.73 -2.23 5.47
N ARG A 207 12.08 -1.42 6.47
CA ARG A 207 12.74 -1.85 7.71
C ARG A 207 11.82 -1.75 8.93
N LEU A 208 10.59 -1.26 8.76
CA LEU A 208 9.67 -0.94 9.84
C LEU A 208 8.35 -1.71 9.72
N GLY A 209 7.81 -2.08 10.89
CA GLY A 209 6.49 -2.67 11.03
C GLY A 209 6.23 -3.83 10.08
N ARG A 210 5.01 -3.87 9.52
CA ARG A 210 4.58 -4.95 8.61
C ARG A 210 5.42 -5.03 7.33
N LEU A 211 5.93 -3.91 6.82
CA LEU A 211 6.71 -3.89 5.58
C LEU A 211 8.10 -4.52 5.73
N ALA A 212 8.66 -4.55 6.95
CA ALA A 212 9.91 -5.25 7.24
C ALA A 212 9.85 -6.76 6.93
N ALA A 213 8.66 -7.35 7.02
CA ALA A 213 8.44 -8.76 6.73
C ALA A 213 8.29 -9.06 5.23
N LEU A 214 8.34 -8.05 4.35
CA LEU A 214 8.15 -8.18 2.91
C LEU A 214 9.48 -7.90 2.18
N PRO A 215 10.23 -8.95 1.76
CA PRO A 215 11.50 -8.76 1.11
C PRO A 215 11.35 -7.98 -0.21
N PRO A 216 12.23 -6.99 -0.47
CA PRO A 216 12.21 -6.22 -1.70
C PRO A 216 12.48 -7.12 -2.91
N TYR A 217 12.12 -6.62 -4.10
CA TYR A 217 12.35 -7.29 -5.37
C TYR A 217 12.94 -6.33 -6.40
N LYS A 218 13.58 -6.89 -7.43
CA LYS A 218 14.00 -6.13 -8.61
C LYS A 218 12.96 -6.13 -9.71
N ALA A 219 12.14 -7.19 -9.81
CA ALA A 219 10.96 -7.18 -10.65
C ALA A 219 9.79 -7.94 -10.01
N LYS A 220 8.57 -7.49 -10.27
CA LYS A 220 7.29 -8.14 -9.93
C LYS A 220 6.39 -8.10 -11.16
N VAL A 221 5.71 -9.21 -11.43
CA VAL A 221 4.50 -9.25 -12.25
C VAL A 221 3.45 -10.00 -11.46
N SER A 222 2.24 -9.48 -11.34
CA SER A 222 1.15 -10.16 -10.64
C SER A 222 -0.18 -10.03 -11.36
N LEU A 223 -1.00 -11.07 -11.20
CA LEU A 223 -2.39 -11.11 -11.61
C LEU A 223 -3.23 -11.41 -10.36
N GLY A 224 -4.26 -10.60 -10.13
CA GLY A 224 -5.21 -10.83 -9.05
C GLY A 224 -6.65 -10.67 -9.49
N ALA A 225 -7.53 -11.24 -8.68
CA ALA A 225 -8.97 -11.20 -8.87
C ALA A 225 -9.68 -11.07 -7.52
N TRP A 226 -10.84 -10.44 -7.52
CA TRP A 226 -11.67 -10.23 -6.33
C TRP A 226 -13.16 -10.36 -6.66
N HIS A 227 -13.96 -10.71 -5.64
CA HIS A 227 -15.40 -10.89 -5.76
C HIS A 227 -16.09 -10.62 -4.42
N TYR A 228 -17.16 -9.82 -4.43
CA TYR A 228 -18.02 -9.60 -3.26
C TYR A 228 -19.14 -10.65 -3.20
N THR A 229 -19.29 -11.29 -2.04
CA THR A 229 -20.24 -12.40 -1.82
C THR A 229 -21.62 -11.95 -1.33
N ASN A 230 -21.76 -10.69 -0.91
CA ASN A 230 -22.99 -10.13 -0.34
C ASN A 230 -23.85 -9.41 -1.41
N SER A 231 -25.02 -8.89 -1.04
CA SER A 231 -25.88 -8.13 -1.96
C SER A 231 -25.19 -6.86 -2.48
N GLY A 232 -25.22 -6.66 -3.80
CA GLY A 232 -24.33 -5.72 -4.51
C GLY A 232 -23.04 -6.39 -4.97
N GLN A 233 -23.16 -7.60 -5.54
CA GLN A 233 -22.02 -8.36 -6.08
C GLN A 233 -21.27 -7.49 -7.08
N SER A 234 -20.01 -7.23 -6.78
CA SER A 234 -19.03 -6.67 -7.71
C SER A 234 -17.84 -7.61 -7.78
N SER A 235 -17.20 -7.67 -8.94
CA SER A 235 -16.01 -8.47 -9.18
C SER A 235 -15.04 -7.72 -10.06
N GLY A 236 -13.78 -8.08 -9.97
CA GLY A 236 -12.78 -7.51 -10.85
C GLY A 236 -11.48 -8.29 -10.89
N ILE A 237 -10.63 -7.85 -11.80
CA ILE A 237 -9.28 -8.37 -12.02
C ILE A 237 -8.30 -7.22 -12.14
N TYR A 238 -7.04 -7.48 -11.80
CA TYR A 238 -5.96 -6.52 -11.96
C TYR A 238 -4.66 -7.21 -12.35
N VAL A 239 -3.83 -6.48 -13.10
CA VAL A 239 -2.48 -6.87 -13.48
C VAL A 239 -1.53 -5.76 -13.07
N LEU A 240 -0.44 -6.14 -12.40
CA LEU A 240 0.58 -5.21 -11.94
C LEU A 240 1.95 -5.61 -12.47
N GLY A 241 2.79 -4.62 -12.77
CA GLY A 241 4.18 -4.77 -13.13
C GLY A 241 5.05 -3.73 -12.43
N ASP A 242 6.19 -4.12 -11.89
CA ASP A 242 7.16 -3.22 -11.27
C ASP A 242 8.55 -3.76 -11.52
N GLN A 243 9.44 -2.95 -12.10
CA GLN A 243 10.75 -3.40 -12.53
C GLN A 243 11.81 -2.31 -12.33
N THR A 244 12.96 -2.75 -11.80
CA THR A 244 14.21 -2.00 -11.85
C THR A 244 14.78 -2.11 -13.25
N ILE A 245 14.75 -1.00 -13.99
CA ILE A 245 15.18 -0.95 -15.39
C ILE A 245 16.63 -0.45 -15.53
N TYR A 246 17.16 0.22 -14.52
CA TYR A 246 18.57 0.63 -14.47
C TYR A 246 19.09 0.63 -13.04
N GLU A 247 20.33 0.20 -12.85
CA GLU A 247 21.01 0.23 -11.56
C GLU A 247 22.53 0.37 -11.76
N ASN A 248 23.12 1.36 -11.09
CA ASN A 248 24.57 1.57 -11.06
C ASN A 248 24.96 2.25 -9.74
N GLY A 249 25.61 1.50 -8.85
CA GLY A 249 25.95 1.96 -7.50
C GLY A 249 24.68 2.32 -6.71
N ALA A 250 24.56 3.58 -6.28
CA ALA A 250 23.37 4.07 -5.58
C ALA A 250 22.24 4.50 -6.52
N ARG A 251 22.54 4.78 -7.80
CA ARG A 251 21.55 5.26 -8.76
C ARG A 251 20.71 4.09 -9.27
N ARG A 252 19.39 4.23 -9.15
CA ARG A 252 18.42 3.25 -9.62
C ARG A 252 17.28 3.95 -10.34
N LEU A 253 16.80 3.35 -11.42
CA LEU A 253 15.55 3.74 -12.07
C LEU A 253 14.62 2.53 -12.05
N ALA A 254 13.44 2.70 -11.47
CA ALA A 254 12.36 1.72 -11.51
C ALA A 254 11.17 2.29 -12.29
N ALA A 255 10.46 1.42 -12.98
CA ALA A 255 9.22 1.71 -13.69
C ALA A 255 8.14 0.75 -13.22
N PHE A 256 6.91 1.22 -13.14
CA PHE A 256 5.78 0.40 -12.72
C PHE A 256 4.53 0.68 -13.55
N GLY A 257 3.60 -0.27 -13.55
CA GLY A 257 2.34 -0.20 -14.26
C GLY A 257 1.26 -1.01 -13.57
N GLU A 258 0.04 -0.50 -13.62
CA GLU A 258 -1.16 -1.03 -12.96
C GLU A 258 -2.31 -0.98 -13.96
N LEU A 259 -3.01 -2.09 -14.13
CA LEU A 259 -4.20 -2.19 -14.95
C LEU A 259 -5.28 -2.91 -14.16
N GLY A 260 -6.49 -2.35 -14.12
CA GLY A 260 -7.61 -2.90 -13.38
C GLY A 260 -8.91 -2.82 -14.15
N VAL A 261 -9.75 -3.84 -13.99
CA VAL A 261 -11.13 -3.88 -14.49
C VAL A 261 -12.04 -4.38 -13.39
N GLY A 262 -13.04 -3.58 -13.03
CA GLY A 262 -14.12 -3.91 -12.09
C GLY A 262 -15.48 -4.02 -12.77
N ASP A 263 -16.54 -4.17 -11.98
CA ASP A 263 -17.91 -4.32 -12.50
C ASP A 263 -18.53 -2.96 -12.84
N ALA A 264 -18.68 -2.67 -14.13
CA ALA A 264 -19.28 -1.43 -14.62
C ALA A 264 -20.78 -1.26 -14.30
N ARG A 265 -21.46 -2.26 -13.75
CA ARG A 265 -22.88 -2.15 -13.34
C ARG A 265 -23.03 -1.89 -11.86
N ALA A 266 -22.02 -2.24 -11.06
CA ALA A 266 -22.04 -2.12 -9.62
C ALA A 266 -21.22 -0.94 -9.11
N ASP A 267 -20.10 -0.62 -9.77
CA ASP A 267 -19.12 0.34 -9.28
C ASP A 267 -19.07 1.60 -10.14
N ARG A 268 -18.70 2.71 -9.49
CA ARG A 268 -18.44 3.99 -10.17
C ARG A 268 -17.31 3.86 -11.18
N PHE A 269 -16.18 3.28 -10.80
CA PHE A 269 -15.01 3.14 -11.67
C PHE A 269 -14.93 1.72 -12.21
N ALA A 270 -15.05 1.55 -13.52
CA ALA A 270 -15.00 0.23 -14.15
C ALA A 270 -13.59 -0.16 -14.58
N ARG A 271 -12.71 0.82 -14.84
CA ARG A 271 -11.38 0.59 -15.40
C ARG A 271 -10.38 1.57 -14.84
N TYR A 272 -9.17 1.09 -14.65
CA TYR A 272 -8.04 1.88 -14.19
C TYR A 272 -6.77 1.52 -14.96
N ALA A 273 -5.96 2.53 -15.24
CA ALA A 273 -4.60 2.38 -15.71
C ALA A 273 -3.70 3.40 -15.02
N GLY A 274 -2.63 2.93 -14.38
CA GLY A 274 -1.62 3.74 -13.72
C GLY A 274 -0.22 3.35 -14.17
N THR A 275 0.70 4.30 -14.29
CA THR A 275 2.10 4.01 -14.55
C THR A 275 2.99 5.13 -14.03
N GLY A 276 4.24 4.81 -13.70
CA GLY A 276 5.20 5.81 -13.27
C GLY A 276 6.62 5.30 -13.23
N VAL A 277 7.51 6.22 -12.90
CA VAL A 277 8.94 6.00 -12.74
C VAL A 277 9.45 6.62 -11.44
N VAL A 278 10.40 5.93 -10.82
CA VAL A 278 11.09 6.37 -9.61
C VAL A 278 12.60 6.29 -9.83
N MET A 279 13.27 7.43 -9.72
CA MET A 279 14.72 7.53 -9.76
C MET A 279 15.27 7.79 -8.37
N THR A 280 16.06 6.85 -7.85
CA THR A 280 16.85 7.02 -6.62
C THR A 280 18.24 7.55 -6.97
N ALA A 281 18.79 8.40 -6.11
CA ALA A 281 20.07 9.10 -6.28
C ALA A 281 20.18 9.88 -7.62
N PRO A 282 19.27 10.86 -7.88
CA PRO A 282 19.36 11.71 -9.05
C PRO A 282 20.66 12.52 -9.05
N PHE A 283 21.18 12.91 -7.88
CA PHE A 283 22.42 13.67 -7.73
C PHE A 283 23.49 12.85 -6.97
N LYS A 284 24.76 12.95 -7.39
CA LYS A 284 25.86 12.16 -6.81
C LYS A 284 26.08 12.39 -5.30
N SER A 285 25.82 13.61 -4.82
CA SER A 285 25.95 13.99 -3.40
C SER A 285 24.72 13.66 -2.56
N ARG A 286 23.64 13.14 -3.17
CA ARG A 286 22.34 12.88 -2.55
C ARG A 286 21.89 11.45 -2.88
N ASP A 287 22.59 10.47 -2.34
CA ASP A 287 22.41 9.05 -2.68
C ASP A 287 21.10 8.42 -2.15
N GLN A 288 20.39 9.12 -1.26
CA GLN A 288 19.07 8.73 -0.74
C GLN A 288 17.90 9.51 -1.35
N ASP A 289 18.15 10.49 -2.23
CA ASP A 289 17.07 11.28 -2.83
C ASP A 289 16.29 10.49 -3.85
N GLU A 290 15.00 10.82 -3.98
CA GLU A 290 14.13 10.24 -5.00
C GLU A 290 13.43 11.32 -5.82
N LEU A 291 13.47 11.14 -7.14
CA LEU A 291 12.67 11.88 -8.11
C LEU A 291 11.63 10.94 -8.71
N ARG A 292 10.36 11.37 -8.76
CA ARG A 292 9.22 10.51 -9.06
C ARG A 292 8.29 11.20 -10.04
N LEU A 293 7.78 10.46 -11.02
CA LEU A 293 6.76 10.93 -11.97
C LEU A 293 5.79 9.79 -12.26
N ALA A 294 4.49 10.08 -12.24
CA ALA A 294 3.48 9.08 -12.56
C ALA A 294 2.22 9.72 -13.14
N VAL A 295 1.46 8.92 -13.90
CA VAL A 295 0.20 9.29 -14.53
C VAL A 295 -0.80 8.16 -14.29
N ALA A 296 -2.04 8.53 -14.03
CA ALA A 296 -3.13 7.59 -13.78
C ALA A 296 -4.41 8.06 -14.50
N ALA A 297 -5.20 7.10 -14.95
CA ALA A 297 -6.50 7.32 -15.57
C ALA A 297 -7.50 6.29 -15.05
N ALA A 298 -8.56 6.77 -14.41
CA ALA A 298 -9.73 5.98 -14.06
C ALA A 298 -10.88 6.34 -15.00
N ARG A 299 -11.70 5.36 -15.39
CA ARG A 299 -12.89 5.58 -16.21
C ARG A 299 -14.14 5.25 -15.43
N ASP A 300 -15.06 6.20 -15.37
CA ASP A 300 -16.39 5.97 -14.84
C ASP A 300 -17.12 4.89 -15.65
N SER A 301 -18.02 4.18 -14.98
CA SER A 301 -18.93 3.25 -15.60
C SER A 301 -20.08 4.01 -16.27
N GLY A 302 -20.68 3.42 -17.31
CA GLY A 302 -21.66 4.11 -18.15
C GLY A 302 -22.89 4.63 -17.41
N GLN A 303 -23.21 4.09 -16.22
CA GLN A 303 -24.31 4.54 -15.38
C GLN A 303 -23.98 5.81 -14.57
N TYR A 304 -22.69 6.16 -14.44
CA TYR A 304 -22.20 7.29 -13.66
C TYR A 304 -21.57 8.39 -14.52
N ASN A 305 -21.67 8.28 -15.86
CA ASN A 305 -21.38 9.39 -16.76
C ASN A 305 -22.44 10.48 -16.57
N ILE A 306 -22.12 11.47 -15.74
CA ILE A 306 -22.90 12.72 -15.68
C ILE A 306 -22.52 13.52 -16.94
N GLN A 307 -23.51 13.89 -17.76
CA GLN A 307 -23.36 14.85 -18.86
C GLN A 307 -23.00 16.24 -18.31
#